data_AF-A0A8E6JRK2-F1
#
_entry.id   AF-A0A8E6JRK2-F1
#
_cell.length_a   1.000
_cell.length_b   1.000
_cell.length_c   1.000
_cell.angle_alpha   90.00
_cell.angle_beta   90.00
_cell.angle_gamma   90.00
#
_symmetry.space_group_name_H-M   'P 1'
#
loop_
_entity.id
_entity.type
_entity.pdbx_description
1 polymer ?
#
loop_
_entity_poly.entity_id
_entity_poly.type
_entity_poly.pdbx_seq_one_letter_code
_entity_poly.pdbx_strand_id
1 'polypeptide(L)'
;MGSNIIELAKLGHERAAELKASCGAVNVRSLTQLISDLATQLEVQFVRSTNMAVQLANAESKCRELAAENAGLKAICEDRRTFIMNGVQLGYIKVPTVDTDPALETIRIAVSPQAPTPATDAFLAEVRAQGVGAAIEHLHKKFEGTGHIGVPVMALEWLAQEIRKGASL
;
A
#
# COMPACT_ATOMS: atom_id res chain seq x y z
N MET A 1 33.28 52.18 -42.43
CA MET A 1 32.55 50.89 -42.58
C MET A 1 33.41 49.64 -42.33
N GLY A 2 34.75 49.69 -42.34
CA GLY A 2 35.60 48.49 -42.13
C GLY A 2 35.78 47.99 -40.68
N SER A 3 35.55 48.83 -39.66
CA SER A 3 35.80 48.47 -38.25
C SER A 3 34.84 47.42 -37.70
N ASN A 4 33.55 47.50 -38.06
CA ASN A 4 32.54 46.55 -37.57
C ASN A 4 32.75 45.12 -38.11
N ILE A 5 33.27 44.99 -39.33
CA ILE A 5 33.48 43.69 -39.96
C ILE A 5 34.63 42.94 -39.28
N ILE A 6 35.69 43.66 -38.90
CA ILE A 6 36.86 43.08 -38.20
C ILE A 6 36.49 42.65 -36.78
N GLU A 7 35.71 43.44 -36.05
CA GLU A 7 35.24 43.07 -34.71
C GLU A 7 34.28 41.86 -34.75
N LEU A 8 33.36 41.83 -35.71
CA LEU A 8 32.46 40.69 -35.90
C LEU A 8 33.22 39.41 -36.25
N ALA A 9 34.27 39.49 -37.07
CA ALA A 9 35.12 38.34 -37.38
C ALA A 9 35.86 37.84 -36.14
N LYS A 10 36.39 38.74 -35.31
CA LYS A 10 37.10 38.40 -34.07
C LYS A 10 36.17 37.74 -33.05
N LEU A 11 34.98 38.29 -32.87
CA LEU A 11 33.92 37.70 -32.04
C LEU A 11 33.50 36.33 -32.57
N GLY A 12 33.37 36.18 -33.88
CA GLY A 12 33.09 34.89 -34.52
C GLY A 12 34.16 33.84 -34.24
N HIS A 13 35.44 34.21 -34.29
CA HIS A 13 36.54 33.32 -33.96
C HIS A 13 36.58 32.93 -32.47
N GLU A 14 36.33 33.88 -31.57
CA GLU A 14 36.23 33.60 -30.12
C GLU A 14 35.06 32.65 -29.82
N ARG A 15 33.88 32.88 -30.42
CA ARG A 15 32.72 31.99 -30.27
C ARG A 15 32.95 30.60 -30.84
N ALA A 16 33.64 30.49 -31.98
CA ALA A 16 34.00 29.20 -32.55
C ALA A 16 35.03 28.45 -31.68
N ALA A 17 35.97 29.16 -31.04
CA ALA A 17 36.92 28.57 -30.10
C ALA A 17 36.25 28.12 -28.80
N GLU A 18 35.32 28.91 -28.25
CA GLU A 18 34.48 28.54 -27.11
C GLU A 18 33.63 27.30 -27.42
N LEU A 19 32.97 27.27 -28.58
CA LEU A 19 32.14 26.14 -29.00
C LEU A 19 32.99 24.87 -29.21
N LYS A 20 34.19 25.01 -29.78
CA LYS A 20 35.13 23.89 -29.95
C LYS A 20 35.67 23.36 -28.62
N ALA A 21 35.91 24.23 -27.63
CA ALA A 21 36.26 23.82 -26.27
C ALA A 21 35.09 23.12 -25.56
N SER A 22 33.87 23.62 -25.76
CA SER A 22 32.62 23.04 -25.25
C SER A 22 32.30 21.66 -25.87
N CYS A 23 32.54 21.47 -27.17
CA CYS A 23 32.38 20.18 -27.84
C CYS A 23 33.45 19.14 -27.48
N GLY A 24 34.53 19.54 -26.78
CA GLY A 24 35.54 18.63 -26.24
C GLY A 24 35.15 17.94 -24.92
N ALA A 25 33.99 18.28 -24.34
CA ALA A 25 33.64 17.91 -22.96
C ALA A 25 32.64 16.75 -22.80
N VAL A 26 32.03 16.23 -23.87
CA VAL A 26 31.27 14.96 -23.79
C VAL A 26 32.25 13.82 -24.05
N ASN A 27 32.94 13.41 -22.99
CA ASN A 27 33.77 12.21 -23.03
C ASN A 27 32.85 11.00 -23.27
N VAL A 28 32.97 10.36 -24.44
CA VAL A 28 32.18 9.18 -24.81
C VAL A 28 32.28 8.08 -23.73
N ARG A 29 33.42 7.95 -23.04
CA ARG A 29 33.54 7.01 -21.91
C ARG A 29 32.65 7.40 -20.73
N SER A 30 32.52 8.68 -20.42
CA SER A 30 31.62 9.16 -19.36
C SER A 30 30.15 8.92 -19.72
N LEU A 31 29.79 9.09 -21.00
CA LEU A 31 28.45 8.76 -21.48
C LEU A 31 28.19 7.25 -21.43
N THR A 32 29.13 6.41 -21.86
CA THR A 32 29.02 4.95 -21.77
C THR A 32 28.90 4.48 -20.33
N GLN A 33 29.67 5.09 -19.41
CA GLN A 33 29.57 4.79 -17.98
C GLN A 33 28.20 5.17 -17.42
N LEU A 34 27.69 6.36 -17.74
CA LEU A 34 26.35 6.79 -17.32
C LEU A 34 25.25 5.84 -17.83
N ILE A 35 25.34 5.39 -19.08
CA ILE A 35 24.39 4.42 -19.66
C ILE A 35 24.48 3.08 -18.91
N SER A 36 25.68 2.62 -18.61
CA SER A 36 25.92 1.39 -17.84
C SER A 36 25.36 1.49 -16.41
N ASP A 37 25.59 2.63 -15.74
CA ASP A 37 25.11 2.89 -14.39
C ASP A 37 23.57 2.98 -14.36
N LEU A 38 22.97 3.64 -15.35
CA LEU A 38 21.52 3.76 -15.48
C LEU A 38 20.86 2.40 -15.76
N ALA A 39 21.45 1.58 -16.64
CA ALA A 39 20.97 0.22 -16.89
C ALA A 39 21.00 -0.63 -15.62
N THR A 40 22.11 -0.57 -14.87
CA THR A 40 22.25 -1.28 -13.59
C THR A 40 21.23 -0.78 -12.56
N GLN A 41 21.01 0.54 -12.47
CA GLN A 41 19.99 1.11 -11.59
C GLN A 41 18.58 0.65 -11.96
N LEU A 42 18.27 0.54 -13.26
CA LEU A 42 16.98 0.06 -13.74
C LEU A 42 16.74 -1.40 -13.34
N GLU A 43 17.75 -2.27 -13.50
CA GLU A 43 17.68 -3.68 -13.07
C GLU A 43 17.46 -3.80 -11.55
N VAL A 44 18.22 -3.03 -10.75
CA VAL A 44 18.05 -2.99 -9.29
C VAL A 44 16.65 -2.53 -8.91
N GLN A 45 16.10 -1.50 -9.57
CA GLN A 45 14.74 -1.04 -9.33
C GLN A 45 13.69 -2.08 -9.72
N PHE A 46 13.90 -2.80 -10.82
CA PHE A 46 13.02 -3.88 -11.24
C PHE A 46 12.96 -4.99 -10.19
N VAL A 47 14.11 -5.48 -9.72
CA VAL A 47 14.18 -6.51 -8.68
C VAL A 47 13.55 -6.04 -7.36
N ARG A 48 13.77 -4.77 -6.97
CA ARG A 48 13.12 -4.20 -5.79
C ARG A 48 11.59 -4.16 -5.95
N SER A 49 11.10 -3.77 -7.12
CA SER A 49 9.66 -3.74 -7.44
C SER A 49 9.03 -5.13 -7.36
N THR A 50 9.67 -6.15 -7.94
CA THR A 50 9.18 -7.53 -7.86
C THR A 50 9.17 -8.06 -6.42
N ASN A 51 10.20 -7.75 -5.63
CA ASN A 51 10.26 -8.17 -4.23
C ASN A 51 9.16 -7.51 -3.37
N MET A 52 8.90 -6.21 -3.59
CA MET A 52 7.80 -5.51 -2.90
C MET A 52 6.43 -6.10 -3.27
N ALA A 53 6.22 -6.44 -4.54
CA ALA A 53 4.98 -7.09 -4.98
C ALA A 53 4.77 -8.45 -4.30
N VAL A 54 5.83 -9.26 -4.15
CA VAL A 54 5.78 -10.54 -3.42
C VAL A 54 5.47 -10.33 -1.94
N GLN A 55 6.08 -9.34 -1.30
CA GLN A 55 5.81 -9.03 0.12
C GLN A 55 4.36 -8.58 0.34
N LEU A 56 3.82 -7.76 -0.54
CA LEU A 56 2.41 -7.34 -0.50
C LEU A 56 1.48 -8.54 -0.66
N ALA A 57 1.70 -9.40 -1.65
CA ALA A 57 0.88 -10.60 -1.85
C ALA A 57 0.91 -11.54 -0.62
N ASN A 58 2.07 -11.69 0.01
CA ASN A 58 2.21 -12.48 1.23
C ASN A 58 1.47 -11.85 2.43
N ALA A 59 1.54 -10.53 2.59
CA ALA A 59 0.81 -9.82 3.64
C ALA A 59 -0.71 -9.94 3.44
N GLU A 60 -1.19 -9.77 2.21
CA GLU A 60 -2.60 -9.95 1.86
C GLU A 60 -3.11 -11.38 2.09
N SER A 61 -2.28 -12.41 1.82
CA SER A 61 -2.62 -13.80 2.16
C SER A 61 -2.80 -13.98 3.66
N LYS A 62 -1.85 -13.50 4.47
CA LYS A 62 -1.92 -13.59 5.93
C LYS A 62 -3.13 -12.84 6.50
N CYS A 63 -3.44 -11.66 5.97
CA CYS A 63 -4.65 -10.92 6.37
C CYS A 63 -5.93 -11.69 6.04
N ARG A 64 -5.99 -12.38 4.88
CA ARG A 64 -7.14 -13.24 4.53
C ARG A 64 -7.26 -14.45 5.45
N GLU A 65 -6.15 -15.11 5.77
CA GLU A 65 -6.12 -16.24 6.71
C GLU A 65 -6.60 -15.83 8.10
N LEU A 66 -6.09 -14.71 8.64
CA LEU A 66 -6.54 -14.18 9.94
C LEU A 66 -8.01 -13.75 9.92
N ALA A 67 -8.50 -13.19 8.81
CA ALA A 67 -9.90 -12.85 8.66
C ALA A 67 -10.79 -14.12 8.68
N ALA A 68 -10.36 -15.19 8.00
CA ALA A 68 -11.06 -16.47 8.00
C ALA A 68 -11.05 -17.14 9.38
N GLU A 69 -9.91 -17.13 10.08
CA GLU A 69 -9.79 -17.64 11.46
C GLU A 69 -10.71 -16.86 12.42
N ASN A 70 -10.73 -15.53 12.34
CA ASN A 70 -11.63 -14.69 13.12
C ASN A 70 -13.10 -14.98 12.84
N ALA A 71 -13.48 -15.21 11.57
CA ALA A 71 -14.83 -15.61 11.21
C ALA A 71 -15.19 -16.99 11.79
N GLY A 72 -14.26 -17.95 11.76
CA GLY A 72 -14.41 -19.26 12.37
C GLY A 72 -14.59 -19.20 13.89
N LEU A 73 -13.76 -18.39 14.58
CA LEU A 73 -13.88 -18.17 16.03
C LEU A 73 -15.24 -17.57 16.40
N LYS A 74 -15.73 -16.59 15.63
CA LYS A 74 -17.07 -16.02 15.82
C LYS A 74 -18.17 -17.06 15.66
N ALA A 75 -18.08 -17.91 14.62
CA ALA A 75 -19.05 -18.97 14.39
C ALA A 75 -19.08 -19.98 15.56
N ILE A 76 -17.92 -20.41 16.04
CA ILE A 76 -17.81 -21.31 17.19
C ILE A 76 -18.40 -20.68 18.47
N CYS A 77 -18.09 -19.40 18.72
CA CYS A 77 -18.66 -18.67 19.85
C CYS A 77 -20.19 -18.58 19.76
N GLU A 78 -20.73 -18.35 18.56
CA GLU A 78 -22.17 -18.24 18.32
C GLU A 78 -22.89 -19.59 18.46
N ASP A 79 -22.31 -20.67 17.95
CA ASP A 79 -22.80 -22.03 18.14
C ASP A 79 -22.84 -22.38 19.64
N ARG A 80 -21.77 -22.05 20.37
CA ARG A 80 -21.68 -22.28 21.82
C ARG A 80 -22.73 -21.48 22.59
N ARG A 81 -22.91 -20.20 22.23
CA ARG A 81 -23.94 -19.31 22.80
C ARG A 81 -25.33 -19.90 22.60
N THR A 82 -25.63 -20.34 21.39
CA THR A 82 -26.92 -20.96 21.02
C THR A 82 -27.17 -22.25 21.80
N PHE A 83 -26.14 -23.09 21.94
CA PHE A 83 -26.24 -24.31 22.73
C PHE A 83 -26.56 -24.02 24.20
N ILE A 84 -25.88 -23.06 24.83
CA ILE A 84 -26.10 -22.69 26.23
C ILE A 84 -27.50 -22.08 26.42
N MET A 85 -27.91 -21.17 25.53
CA MET A 85 -29.26 -20.59 25.55
C MET A 85 -30.34 -21.67 25.49
N ASN A 86 -30.22 -22.64 24.57
CA ASN A 86 -31.16 -23.75 24.46
C ASN A 86 -31.16 -24.64 25.71
N GLY A 87 -29.98 -24.92 26.28
CA GLY A 87 -29.86 -25.69 27.52
C GLY A 87 -30.53 -25.00 28.72
N VAL A 88 -30.43 -23.68 28.82
CA VAL A 88 -31.14 -22.88 29.83
C VAL A 88 -32.65 -22.90 29.58
N GLN A 89 -33.09 -22.64 28.34
CA GLN A 89 -34.50 -22.59 27.97
C GLN A 89 -35.23 -23.91 28.20
N LEU A 90 -34.57 -25.04 27.92
CA LEU A 90 -35.10 -26.40 28.11
C LEU A 90 -34.94 -26.92 29.54
N GLY A 91 -34.29 -26.15 30.43
CA GLY A 91 -34.10 -26.52 31.84
C GLY A 91 -32.99 -27.53 32.11
N TYR A 92 -32.17 -27.88 31.11
CA TYR A 92 -30.99 -28.74 31.28
C TYR A 92 -29.85 -28.02 32.02
N ILE A 93 -29.77 -26.70 31.90
CA ILE A 93 -28.84 -25.85 32.63
C ILE A 93 -29.65 -25.06 33.66
N LYS A 94 -29.43 -25.35 34.95
CA LYS A 94 -30.07 -24.58 36.03
C LYS A 94 -29.35 -23.25 36.22
N VAL A 95 -30.11 -22.17 36.08
CA VAL A 95 -29.63 -20.82 36.38
C VAL A 95 -29.75 -20.59 37.90
N PRO A 96 -28.66 -20.23 38.60
CA PRO A 96 -28.73 -19.89 40.01
C PRO A 96 -29.69 -18.73 40.25
N THR A 97 -30.43 -18.77 41.35
CA THR A 97 -31.36 -17.70 41.76
C THR A 97 -30.73 -16.67 42.69
N VAL A 98 -29.51 -16.94 43.16
CA VAL A 98 -28.76 -16.05 44.06
C VAL A 98 -27.85 -15.18 43.21
N ASP A 99 -28.04 -13.86 43.26
CA ASP A 99 -27.32 -12.90 42.42
C ASP A 99 -25.80 -12.88 42.62
N THR A 100 -25.32 -13.33 43.78
CA THR A 100 -23.88 -13.40 44.10
C THR A 100 -23.22 -14.69 43.66
N ASP A 101 -23.96 -15.61 43.02
CA ASP A 101 -23.41 -16.89 42.59
C ASP A 101 -22.47 -16.70 41.37
N PRO A 102 -21.21 -17.14 41.42
CA PRO A 102 -20.26 -16.97 40.31
C PRO A 102 -20.69 -17.72 39.03
N ALA A 103 -21.50 -18.78 39.14
CA ALA A 103 -22.06 -19.48 37.98
C ALA A 103 -23.10 -18.63 37.24
N LEU A 104 -23.81 -17.74 37.92
CA LEU A 104 -24.77 -16.82 37.29
C LEU A 104 -24.06 -15.88 36.32
N GLU A 105 -22.92 -15.29 36.73
CA GLU A 105 -22.15 -14.40 35.89
C GLU A 105 -21.53 -15.13 34.70
N THR A 106 -21.07 -16.37 34.91
CA THR A 106 -20.55 -17.22 33.83
C THR A 106 -21.61 -17.47 32.76
N ILE A 107 -22.85 -17.78 33.17
CA ILE A 107 -23.98 -17.99 32.24
C ILE A 107 -24.30 -16.69 31.50
N ARG A 108 -24.37 -15.54 32.20
CA ARG A 108 -24.64 -14.22 31.59
C ARG A 108 -23.63 -13.87 30.52
N ILE A 109 -22.33 -14.02 30.81
CA ILE A 109 -21.26 -13.78 29.82
C ILE A 109 -21.43 -14.71 28.63
N ALA A 110 -21.69 -16.00 28.87
CA ALA A 110 -21.79 -17.00 27.81
C ALA A 110 -22.99 -16.80 26.86
N VAL A 111 -24.10 -16.21 27.33
CA VAL A 111 -25.29 -15.94 26.50
C VAL A 111 -25.33 -14.53 25.92
N SER A 112 -24.42 -13.66 26.35
CA SER A 112 -24.38 -12.26 25.93
C SER A 112 -24.20 -12.15 24.41
N PRO A 113 -24.92 -11.20 23.75
CA PRO A 113 -24.73 -10.94 22.33
C PRO A 113 -23.25 -10.62 22.04
N GLN A 114 -22.68 -11.29 21.04
CA GLN A 114 -21.32 -10.99 20.60
C GLN A 114 -21.33 -9.64 19.86
N ALA A 115 -20.53 -8.70 20.35
CA ALA A 115 -20.40 -7.41 19.69
C ALA A 115 -19.73 -7.60 18.31
N PRO A 116 -20.17 -6.86 17.27
CA PRO A 116 -19.38 -6.77 16.05
C PRO A 116 -17.96 -6.26 16.39
N THR A 117 -16.98 -6.57 15.54
CA THR A 117 -15.58 -6.13 15.72
C THR A 117 -15.23 -5.05 14.68
N PRO A 118 -15.89 -3.88 14.69
CA PRO A 118 -15.71 -2.85 13.68
C PRO A 118 -14.27 -2.32 13.66
N ALA A 119 -13.54 -2.40 14.78
CA ALA A 119 -12.13 -2.03 14.84
C ALA A 119 -11.24 -2.94 13.99
N THR A 120 -11.51 -4.26 13.98
CA THR A 120 -10.78 -5.22 13.15
C THR A 120 -11.10 -5.01 11.68
N ASP A 121 -12.38 -4.80 11.35
CA ASP A 121 -12.81 -4.59 9.98
C ASP A 121 -12.26 -3.27 9.41
N ALA A 122 -12.28 -2.20 10.22
CA ALA A 122 -11.66 -0.92 9.89
C ALA A 122 -10.13 -1.03 9.75
N PHE A 123 -9.48 -1.83 10.60
CA PHE A 123 -8.05 -2.08 10.50
C PHE A 123 -7.69 -2.82 9.20
N LEU A 124 -8.42 -3.88 8.85
CA LEU A 124 -8.20 -4.61 7.60
C LEU A 124 -8.47 -3.74 6.36
N ALA A 125 -9.50 -2.89 6.42
CA ALA A 125 -9.76 -1.87 5.41
C ALA A 125 -8.59 -0.89 5.27
N GLU A 126 -8.06 -0.37 6.38
CA GLU A 126 -6.93 0.55 6.37
C GLU A 126 -5.66 -0.11 5.83
N VAL A 127 -5.35 -1.36 6.20
CA VAL A 127 -4.20 -2.10 5.65
C VAL A 127 -4.31 -2.26 4.13
N ARG A 128 -5.50 -2.58 3.61
CA ARG A 128 -5.73 -2.65 2.16
C ARG A 128 -5.58 -1.29 1.49
N ALA A 129 -6.10 -0.22 2.09
CA ALA A 129 -5.95 1.14 1.58
C ALA A 129 -4.49 1.61 1.57
N GLN A 130 -3.68 1.20 2.55
CA GLN A 130 -2.25 1.45 2.58
C GLN A 130 -1.50 0.73 1.45
N GLY A 131 -1.91 -0.50 1.10
CA GLY A 131 -1.38 -1.20 -0.08
C GLY A 131 -1.61 -0.41 -1.38
N VAL A 132 -2.79 0.17 -1.55
CA VAL A 132 -3.09 1.07 -2.68
C VAL A 132 -2.24 2.34 -2.62
N GLY A 133 -2.06 2.92 -1.43
CA GLY A 133 -1.18 4.08 -1.22
C GLY A 133 0.27 3.81 -1.64
N ALA A 134 0.83 2.66 -1.27
CA ALA A 134 2.17 2.25 -1.68
C ALA A 134 2.29 2.07 -3.19
N ALA A 135 1.24 1.57 -3.86
CA ALA A 135 1.19 1.47 -5.32
C ALA A 135 1.18 2.86 -5.99
N ILE A 136 0.43 3.82 -5.46
CA ILE A 136 0.41 5.22 -5.93
C ILE A 136 1.80 5.85 -5.82
N GLU A 137 2.45 5.71 -4.67
CA GLU A 137 3.80 6.25 -4.44
C GLU A 137 4.81 5.65 -5.43
N HIS A 138 4.73 4.34 -5.67
CA HIS A 138 5.57 3.67 -6.66
C HIS A 138 5.35 4.22 -8.08
N LEU A 139 4.09 4.43 -8.48
CA LEU A 139 3.76 4.99 -9.80
C LEU A 139 4.28 6.42 -9.96
N HIS A 140 4.11 7.26 -8.93
CA HIS A 140 4.64 8.63 -8.92
C HIS A 140 6.14 8.65 -9.17
N LYS A 141 6.88 7.82 -8.43
CA LYS A 141 8.33 7.75 -8.56
C LYS A 141 8.79 7.18 -9.90
N LYS A 142 8.07 6.19 -10.43
CA LYS A 142 8.46 5.51 -11.68
C LYS A 142 8.21 6.35 -12.93
N PHE A 143 7.19 7.19 -12.90
CA PHE A 143 6.73 7.97 -14.06
C PHE A 143 6.86 9.48 -13.84
N GLU A 144 7.72 9.88 -12.90
CA GLU A 144 8.03 11.28 -12.62
C GLU A 144 8.44 12.00 -13.92
N GLY A 145 7.82 13.14 -14.21
CA GLY A 145 8.11 13.94 -15.40
C GLY A 145 7.46 13.48 -16.72
N THR A 146 6.71 12.36 -16.74
CA THR A 146 6.06 11.85 -17.97
C THR A 146 4.69 12.48 -18.27
N GLY A 147 4.06 13.16 -17.32
CA GLY A 147 2.77 13.84 -17.50
C GLY A 147 1.53 12.94 -17.67
N HIS A 148 1.68 11.61 -17.70
CA HIS A 148 0.62 10.67 -18.10
C HIS A 148 0.00 9.83 -16.97
N ILE A 149 0.35 10.07 -15.70
CA ILE A 149 -0.13 9.24 -14.57
C ILE A 149 -1.26 9.85 -13.74
N GLY A 150 -1.69 11.08 -14.02
CA GLY A 150 -2.69 11.77 -13.19
C GLY A 150 -4.03 11.04 -13.08
N VAL A 151 -4.62 10.64 -14.21
CA VAL A 151 -5.92 9.95 -14.22
C VAL A 151 -5.87 8.58 -13.53
N PRO A 152 -4.89 7.69 -13.81
CA PRO A 152 -4.73 6.44 -13.08
C PRO A 152 -4.51 6.63 -11.57
N VAL A 153 -3.70 7.61 -11.17
CA VAL A 153 -3.46 7.90 -9.74
C VAL A 153 -4.73 8.34 -9.04
N MET A 154 -5.50 9.26 -9.63
CA MET A 154 -6.77 9.72 -9.05
C MET A 154 -7.76 8.56 -8.86
N ALA A 155 -7.81 7.62 -9.80
CA ALA A 155 -8.66 6.43 -9.68
C ALA A 155 -8.21 5.53 -8.51
N LEU A 156 -6.91 5.36 -8.30
CA LEU A 156 -6.36 4.60 -7.17
C LEU A 156 -6.57 5.33 -5.83
N GLU A 157 -6.42 6.66 -5.79
CA GLU A 157 -6.71 7.47 -4.60
C GLU A 157 -8.17 7.33 -4.18
N TRP A 158 -9.08 7.38 -5.16
CA TRP A 158 -10.50 7.14 -4.93
C TRP A 158 -10.77 5.73 -4.41
N LEU A 159 -10.16 4.71 -5.02
CA LEU A 159 -10.28 3.32 -4.56
C LEU A 159 -9.79 3.15 -3.12
N ALA A 160 -8.66 3.76 -2.75
CA ALA A 160 -8.16 3.74 -1.38
C ALA A 160 -9.13 4.38 -0.39
N GLN A 161 -9.84 5.45 -0.78
CA GLN A 161 -10.88 6.05 0.07
C GLN A 161 -12.10 5.15 0.23
N GLU A 162 -12.55 4.50 -0.83
CA GLU A 162 -13.70 3.58 -0.75
C GLU A 162 -13.39 2.36 0.10
N ILE A 163 -12.18 1.80 -0.01
CA ILE A 163 -11.74 0.69 0.85
C ILE A 163 -11.79 1.09 2.33
N ARG A 164 -11.36 2.32 2.70
CA ARG A 164 -11.45 2.82 4.09
C ARG A 164 -12.88 2.96 4.60
N LYS A 165 -13.85 3.19 3.70
CA LYS A 165 -15.29 3.20 4.03
C LYS A 165 -15.89 1.79 4.12
N GLY A 166 -15.10 0.75 3.88
CA GLY A 166 -15.53 -0.65 3.95
C GLY A 166 -15.99 -1.25 2.62
N ALA A 167 -15.71 -0.61 1.48
CA ALA A 167 -15.97 -1.22 0.17
C ALA A 167 -15.14 -2.50 0.00
N SER A 168 -15.78 -3.55 -0.53
CA SER A 168 -15.07 -4.77 -0.92
C SER A 168 -14.39 -4.58 -2.27
N LEU A 169 -13.17 -5.11 -2.40
CA LEU A 169 -12.46 -5.27 -3.67
C LEU A 169 -13.04 -6.41 -4.50
#